data_AF-A0A328VFQ7-F1
#
_entry.id   AF-A0A328VFQ7-F1
#
_cell.length_a   1.000
_cell.length_b   1.000
_cell.length_c   1.000
_cell.angle_alpha   90.00
_cell.angle_beta   90.00
_cell.angle_gamma   90.00
#
_symmetry.space_group_name_H-M   'P 1'
#
loop_
_entity.id
_entity.type
_entity.pdbx_description
1 polymer ?
#
loop_
_entity_poly.entity_id
_entity_poly.type
_entity_poly.pdbx_seq_one_letter_code
_entity_poly.pdbx_strand_id
1 'polypeptide(L)'
;MFETVLEAAEIDNPGVALQTEDREGYFRIAAPQRLRLSRKSLEEVLGRPFRLAELEPYLSSFGGRMQIVGEEELIFYLERGAEP
;
A
#
# COMPACT_ATOMS: atom_id res chain seq x y z
N MET A 1 -11.85 -1.30 5.51
CA MET A 1 -10.89 -1.06 4.40
C MET A 1 -9.46 -0.91 4.92
N PHE A 2 -9.21 -0.06 5.92
CA PHE A 2 -7.86 0.10 6.50
C PHE A 2 -7.21 -1.23 6.90
N GLU A 3 -7.88 -2.04 7.74
CA GLU A 3 -7.37 -3.34 8.21
C GLU A 3 -6.98 -4.26 7.05
N THR A 4 -7.81 -4.30 6.00
CA THR A 4 -7.53 -5.06 4.78
C THR A 4 -6.24 -4.60 4.10
N VAL A 5 -6.04 -3.28 3.94
CA VAL A 5 -4.86 -2.73 3.28
C VAL A 5 -3.62 -2.97 4.14
N LEU A 6 -3.75 -2.89 5.47
CA LEU A 6 -2.67 -3.19 6.40
C LEU A 6 -2.25 -4.65 6.30
N GLU A 7 -3.18 -5.59 6.42
CA GLU A 7 -2.88 -7.03 6.36
C GLU A 7 -2.32 -7.44 4.99
N ALA A 8 -2.89 -6.91 3.90
CA ALA A 8 -2.35 -7.12 2.56
C ALA A 8 -0.92 -6.55 2.43
N ALA A 9 -0.65 -5.37 2.99
CA ALA A 9 0.69 -4.80 3.00
C ALA A 9 1.68 -5.66 3.81
N GLU A 10 1.27 -6.23 4.94
CA GLU A 10 2.11 -7.14 5.73
C GLU A 10 2.44 -8.42 4.95
N ILE A 11 1.47 -8.98 4.22
CA ILE A 11 1.65 -10.15 3.36
C ILE A 11 2.60 -9.85 2.20
N ASP A 12 2.42 -8.70 1.54
CA ASP A 12 3.17 -8.32 0.33
C ASP A 12 4.60 -7.83 0.62
N ASN A 13 4.89 -7.43 1.86
CA ASN A 13 6.18 -6.88 2.28
C ASN A 13 6.77 -7.69 3.46
N PRO A 14 7.04 -8.99 3.27
CA PRO A 14 7.53 -9.84 4.35
C PRO A 14 8.90 -9.33 4.84
N GLY A 15 9.02 -9.17 6.16
CA GLY A 15 10.25 -8.69 6.81
C GLY A 15 10.46 -7.18 6.74
N VAL A 16 9.50 -6.42 6.22
CA VAL A 16 9.53 -4.95 6.28
C VAL A 16 8.79 -4.48 7.53
N ALA A 17 9.44 -3.63 8.33
CA ALA A 17 8.80 -2.99 9.47
C ALA A 17 7.84 -1.89 8.99
N LEU A 18 6.57 -2.24 8.79
CA LEU A 18 5.51 -1.29 8.47
C LEU A 18 5.17 -0.46 9.71
N GLN A 19 4.97 0.84 9.51
CA GLN A 19 4.54 1.77 10.53
C GLN A 19 3.11 2.22 10.23
N THR A 20 2.24 2.14 11.24
CA THR A 20 0.86 2.59 11.17
C THR A 20 0.66 3.79 12.08
N GLU A 21 0.05 4.84 11.55
CA GLU A 21 -0.32 6.03 12.32
C GLU A 21 -1.81 6.31 12.10
N ASP A 22 -2.55 6.39 13.21
CA ASP A 22 -3.90 6.95 13.22
C ASP A 22 -3.81 8.48 13.26
N ARG A 23 -4.39 9.13 12.27
CA ARG A 23 -4.51 10.58 12.19
C ARG A 23 -6.00 10.88 12.11
N GLU A 24 -6.46 11.93 12.79
CA GLU A 24 -7.88 12.30 12.75
C GLU A 24 -8.34 12.51 11.29
N GLY A 25 -9.09 11.54 10.76
CA GLY A 25 -9.61 11.52 9.40
C GLY A 25 -8.92 10.59 8.40
N TYR A 26 -7.75 9.99 8.70
CA TYR A 26 -7.11 8.99 7.82
C TYR A 26 -6.08 8.13 8.57
N PHE A 27 -5.79 6.95 8.02
CA PHE A 27 -4.68 6.13 8.46
C PHE A 27 -3.49 6.26 7.51
N ARG A 28 -2.28 6.33 8.07
CA ARG A 28 -1.05 6.27 7.29
C ARG A 28 -0.37 4.93 7.51
N ILE A 29 -0.06 4.25 6.40
CA ILE A 29 0.80 3.07 6.37
C ILE A 29 2.10 3.49 5.70
N ALA A 30 3.23 3.35 6.39
CA ALA A 30 4.54 3.72 5.88
C ALA A 30 5.51 2.53 5.92
N ALA A 31 6.33 2.42 4.88
CA ALA A 31 7.48 1.51 4.83
C ALA A 31 8.77 2.34 4.64
N PRO A 32 9.95 1.82 5.05
CA PRO A 32 11.20 2.57 5.00
C PRO A 32 11.61 3.06 3.61
N GLN A 33 11.31 2.29 2.56
CA GLN A 33 11.76 2.62 1.19
C GLN A 33 10.78 2.24 0.10
N ARG A 34 10.14 1.08 0.23
CA ARG A 34 9.20 0.54 -0.75
C ARG A 34 8.06 -0.15 -0.02
N LEU A 35 6.84 0.09 -0.48
CA LEU A 35 5.62 -0.58 -0.06
C LEU A 35 4.93 -1.12 -1.31
N ARG A 36 4.70 -2.43 -1.32
CA ARG A 36 3.98 -3.14 -2.38
C ARG A 36 2.59 -3.52 -1.88
N LEU A 37 1.60 -3.38 -2.74
CA LEU A 37 0.24 -3.87 -2.53
C LEU A 37 -0.19 -4.61 -3.79
N SER A 38 -0.49 -5.90 -3.66
CA SER A 38 -0.99 -6.71 -4.75
C SER A 38 -2.49 -6.89 -4.64
N ARG A 39 -3.15 -6.91 -5.80
CA ARG A 39 -4.55 -7.25 -5.94
C ARG A 39 -4.83 -8.61 -5.29
N LYS A 40 -3.94 -9.58 -5.52
CA LYS A 40 -4.08 -10.92 -4.97
C LYS A 40 -4.18 -10.92 -3.44
N SER A 41 -3.25 -10.25 -2.74
CA SER A 41 -3.30 -10.19 -1.27
C SER A 41 -4.54 -9.47 -0.76
N LEU A 42 -4.98 -8.41 -1.46
CA LEU A 42 -6.25 -7.74 -1.14
C LEU A 42 -7.46 -8.66 -1.34
N GLU A 43 -7.50 -9.46 -2.41
CA GLU A 43 -8.56 -10.45 -2.66
C GLU A 43 -8.58 -11.57 -1.62
N GLU A 44 -7.39 -12.06 -1.23
CA GLU A 44 -7.23 -13.08 -0.18
C GLU A 44 -7.74 -12.59 1.17
N VAL A 45 -7.38 -11.37 1.57
CA VAL A 45 -7.82 -10.77 2.84
C VAL A 45 -9.31 -10.40 2.81
N LEU A 46 -9.82 -9.87 1.70
CA LEU A 46 -11.25 -9.52 1.59
C LEU A 46 -12.16 -10.73 1.41
N GLY A 47 -11.63 -11.87 0.94
CA GLY A 47 -12.42 -13.06 0.59
C GLY A 47 -13.35 -12.85 -0.61
N ARG A 48 -13.10 -11.84 -1.45
CA ARG A 48 -13.88 -11.54 -2.66
C ARG A 48 -13.00 -10.98 -3.77
N PRO A 49 -13.43 -11.07 -5.04
CA PRO A 49 -12.77 -10.36 -6.13
C PRO A 49 -12.70 -8.87 -5.86
N PHE A 50 -11.55 -8.27 -6.15
CA PHE A 50 -11.24 -6.87 -5.87
C PHE A 50 -10.43 -6.27 -7.02
N ARG A 51 -10.77 -5.05 -7.43
CA ARG A 51 -9.97 -4.30 -8.42
C ARG A 51 -9.18 -3.22 -7.71
N LEU A 52 -7.93 -3.00 -8.11
CA LEU A 52 -7.10 -1.93 -7.51
C LEU A 52 -7.75 -0.54 -7.62
N ALA A 53 -8.55 -0.29 -8.67
CA ALA A 53 -9.33 0.94 -8.83
C ALA A 53 -10.36 1.16 -7.68
N GLU A 54 -10.84 0.09 -7.03
CA GLU A 54 -11.70 0.23 -5.83
C GLU A 54 -10.95 0.84 -4.64
N LEU A 55 -9.61 0.86 -4.66
CA LEU A 55 -8.78 1.48 -3.63
C LEU A 55 -8.70 3.01 -3.77
N GLU A 56 -8.85 3.54 -4.98
CA GLU A 56 -8.74 4.98 -5.29
C GLU A 56 -9.55 5.91 -4.35
N PRO A 57 -10.84 5.64 -4.04
CA PRO A 57 -11.61 6.50 -3.13
C PRO A 57 -11.12 6.47 -1.68
N TYR A 58 -10.37 5.44 -1.29
CA TYR A 58 -9.81 5.30 0.05
C TYR A 58 -8.36 5.79 0.14
N LEU A 59 -7.72 6.09 -1.00
CA LEU A 59 -6.34 6.56 -1.08
C LEU A 59 -6.29 8.09 -0.96
N SER A 60 -6.45 8.62 0.25
CA SER A 60 -6.49 10.08 0.47
C SER A 60 -5.19 10.80 0.09
N SER A 61 -4.03 10.16 0.30
CA SER A 61 -2.71 10.69 -0.08
C SER A 61 -1.66 9.59 -0.03
N PHE A 62 -0.51 9.79 -0.69
CA PHE A 62 0.64 8.89 -0.63
C PHE A 62 1.96 9.66 -0.56
N GLY A 63 2.95 9.08 0.10
CA GLY A 63 4.31 9.62 0.18
C GLY A 63 5.21 9.07 -0.91
N GLY A 64 6.02 9.93 -1.54
CA GLY A 64 6.95 9.54 -2.60
C GLY A 64 6.28 9.36 -3.96
N ARG A 65 6.70 8.34 -4.70
CA ARG A 65 6.14 7.99 -6.01
C ARG A 65 5.28 6.74 -5.90
N MET A 66 4.22 6.72 -6.69
CA MET A 66 3.37 5.56 -6.89
C MET A 66 3.54 5.08 -8.33
N GLN A 67 3.73 3.77 -8.49
CA GLN A 67 3.72 3.08 -9.77
C GLN A 67 2.64 2.01 -9.74
N ILE A 68 1.81 2.02 -10.77
CA ILE A 68 0.83 0.96 -11.01
C ILE A 68 1.46 0.00 -12.02
N VAL A 69 1.53 -1.28 -11.66
CA VAL A 69 2.05 -2.34 -12.55
C VAL A 69 0.85 -3.15 -13.03
N GLY A 70 0.40 -2.84 -14.24
CA GLY A 70 -0.80 -3.44 -14.83
C GLY A 70 -2.05 -3.16 -14.00
N GLU A 71 -2.87 -4.18 -13.79
CA GLU A 71 -4.06 -4.15 -12.93
C GLU A 71 -3.87 -5.00 -11.66
N GLU A 72 -2.62 -5.41 -11.39
CA GLU A 72 -2.29 -6.43 -10.40
C GLU A 72 -1.53 -5.87 -9.19
N GLU A 73 -0.75 -4.79 -9.35
CA GLU A 73 0.07 -4.28 -8.26
C GLU A 73 0.15 -2.74 -8.20
N LEU A 74 0.21 -2.24 -6.97
CA LEU A 74 0.55 -0.87 -6.60
C LEU A 74 1.87 -0.87 -5.85
N ILE A 75 2.83 -0.09 -6.32
CA ILE A 75 4.15 0.04 -5.69
C ILE A 75 4.35 1.50 -5.32
N PHE A 76 4.46 1.75 -4.03
CA PHE A 76 4.88 3.02 -3.48
C PHE A 76 6.36 2.95 -3.16
N TYR A 77 7.12 3.96 -3.54
CA TYR A 77 8.55 4.01 -3.26
C TYR A 77 9.02 5.44 -3.07
N LEU A 78 9.98 5.60 -2.17
CA LEU A 78 10.76 6.82 -2.08
C LEU A 78 11.87 6.73 -3.11
N GLU A 79 11.92 7.66 -4.06
CA GLU A 79 13.18 7.87 -4.77
C GLU A 79 14.22 8.26 -3.74
N ARG A 80 15.31 7.48 -3.67
CA ARG A 80 16.50 8.01 -3.01
C ARG A 80 16.82 9.30 -3.72
N GLY A 81 16.87 10.40 -2.97
CA GLY A 81 17.54 11.60 -3.44
C GLY A 81 18.87 11.16 -4.04
N ALA A 82 19.10 11.50 -5.30
CA ALA A 82 20.44 11.52 -5.84
C ALA A 82 21.21 12.54 -5.01
N GLU A 83 21.85 12.07 -3.95
CA GLU A 83 22.85 12.85 -3.20
C GLU A 83 24.22 12.32 -3.64
N PRO A 84 25.02 13.09 -4.39
CA PRO A 84 26.47 12.94 -4.38
C PRO A 84 27.06 13.38 -3.02
#